data_AF-A0A7C1I322-F1
#
_entry.id   AF-A0A7C1I322-F1
#
_cell.length_a   1.000
_cell.length_b   1.000
_cell.length_c   1.000
_cell.angle_alpha   90.00
_cell.angle_beta   90.00
_cell.angle_gamma   90.00
#
_symmetry.space_group_name_H-M   'P 1'
#
loop_
_entity.id
_entity.type
_entity.pdbx_description
1 polymer ?
#
loop_
_entity_poly.entity_id
_entity_poly.type
_entity_poly.pdbx_seq_one_letter_code
_entity_poly.pdbx_strand_id
1 'polypeptide(L)'
;MVIDVVKPYFELGKDRSMTASFTMILMLVGIQAFGQTEAKKAIVPPVTPSEGNVWKLTFVDEFEGTVIDPNLWTVRHHNRTPRKNNFWHRECAVLDGDGLLRVITRTSTERQGWHDTACIETQKTFTQRFGYYEIRAEMQSQPGFWSAFWAMPAPPGNISSTRFGAMDGAELDIFEKNTLDDDVQHALHWDGYGQDHKSAGHRASVPGVMEGFHTFGLLWTPDEYVFYVDGKETWRTRAGGVAQVPVYLKISSEIGDWGGDITQAELPDEFRVDYVRVWQLYTEDGQVAYTPKPFVEPESAD
;
A
#
# COMPACT_ATOMS: atom_id res chain seq x y z
N MET A 1 64.59 43.01 35.91
CA MET A 1 65.94 42.47 35.69
C MET A 1 66.07 42.24 34.19
N VAL A 2 66.88 43.04 33.47
CA VAL A 2 67.29 42.86 32.04
C VAL A 2 66.08 42.71 31.06
N ILE A 3 65.50 43.74 30.42
CA ILE A 3 66.05 44.74 29.46
C ILE A 3 66.75 44.05 28.26
N ASP A 4 66.24 44.10 27.03
CA ASP A 4 66.47 45.06 25.91
C ASP A 4 65.80 44.44 24.63
N VAL A 5 65.50 45.03 23.46
CA VAL A 5 65.37 46.38 22.84
C VAL A 5 64.56 46.14 21.53
N VAL A 6 63.45 46.81 21.18
CA VAL A 6 63.17 48.21 20.77
C VAL A 6 63.65 48.60 19.34
N LYS A 7 62.70 49.09 18.51
CA LYS A 7 62.86 49.83 17.21
C LYS A 7 63.33 49.03 15.96
N PRO A 8 63.25 49.61 14.72
CA PRO A 8 62.88 50.98 14.33
C PRO A 8 61.73 51.17 13.31
N TYR A 9 61.45 52.45 13.04
CA TYR A 9 60.58 53.02 11.99
C TYR A 9 61.30 53.14 10.62
N PHE A 10 60.51 53.43 9.57
CA PHE A 10 60.84 54.21 8.35
C PHE A 10 62.11 53.89 7.54
N GLU A 11 61.93 53.67 6.24
CA GLU A 11 62.49 54.61 5.25
C GLU A 11 61.63 54.67 3.97
N LEU A 12 61.78 55.73 3.16
CA LEU A 12 61.00 55.97 1.94
C LEU A 12 61.96 56.38 0.81
N GLY A 13 62.38 55.39 0.00
CA GLY A 13 63.59 55.48 -0.83
C GLY A 13 63.42 55.16 -2.32
N LYS A 14 63.11 56.19 -3.11
CA LYS A 14 63.54 56.44 -4.51
C LYS A 14 63.54 55.32 -5.58
N ASP A 15 62.72 55.60 -6.60
CA ASP A 15 63.02 55.53 -8.05
C ASP A 15 63.31 54.21 -8.79
N ARG A 16 62.60 54.05 -9.92
CA ARG A 16 62.98 53.31 -11.16
C ARG A 16 63.11 51.78 -11.02
N SER A 17 62.42 50.95 -11.83
CA SER A 17 62.17 51.12 -13.27
C SER A 17 61.09 50.16 -13.84
N MET A 18 60.63 50.48 -15.06
CA MET A 18 60.16 49.54 -16.10
C MET A 18 59.00 48.56 -15.83
N THR A 19 57.82 48.97 -16.33
CA THR A 19 56.94 48.20 -17.25
C THR A 19 56.68 46.71 -16.99
N ALA A 20 55.44 46.38 -16.60
CA ALA A 20 54.77 45.12 -16.95
C ALA A 20 53.27 45.38 -17.21
N SER A 21 52.70 44.76 -18.23
CA SER A 21 51.29 44.96 -18.63
C SER A 21 50.33 44.16 -17.74
N PHE A 22 49.22 44.77 -17.34
CA PHE A 22 48.13 44.07 -16.65
C PHE A 22 47.31 43.22 -17.64
N THR A 23 47.68 41.95 -17.81
CA THR A 23 46.85 40.97 -18.53
C THR A 23 45.73 40.49 -17.61
N MET A 24 44.50 40.92 -17.88
CA MET A 24 43.31 40.52 -17.12
C MET A 24 42.92 39.07 -17.45
N ILE A 25 43.32 38.11 -16.60
CA ILE A 25 42.94 36.70 -16.73
C ILE A 25 41.51 36.53 -16.23
N LEU A 26 40.57 36.38 -17.16
CA LEU A 26 39.18 36.05 -16.86
C LEU A 26 39.05 34.52 -16.70
N MET A 27 39.07 34.02 -15.46
CA MET A 27 38.77 32.60 -15.20
C MET A 27 37.26 32.35 -15.34
N LEU A 28 36.85 31.88 -16.52
CA LEU A 28 35.54 31.29 -16.75
C LEU A 28 35.43 29.93 -16.03
N VAL A 29 34.98 29.95 -14.77
CA VAL A 29 34.57 28.74 -14.06
C VAL A 29 33.21 28.30 -14.62
N GLY A 30 33.25 27.40 -15.60
CA GLY A 30 32.05 26.81 -16.19
C GLY A 30 31.38 25.86 -15.21
N ILE A 31 30.32 26.32 -14.53
CA ILE A 31 29.46 25.46 -13.71
C ILE A 31 28.61 24.59 -14.63
N GLN A 32 29.15 23.43 -15.03
CA GLN A 32 28.36 22.36 -15.64
C GLN A 32 27.51 21.70 -14.58
N ALA A 33 26.31 22.26 -14.35
CA ALA A 33 25.26 21.62 -13.58
C ALA A 33 24.75 20.38 -14.34
N PHE A 34 25.43 19.24 -14.16
CA PHE A 34 24.93 17.92 -14.57
C PHE A 34 23.77 17.48 -13.67
N GLY A 35 22.65 18.19 -13.78
CA GLY A 35 21.36 17.72 -13.33
C GLY A 35 20.93 16.56 -14.21
N GLN A 36 21.41 15.34 -13.92
CA GLN A 36 20.76 14.14 -14.40
C GLN A 36 19.38 14.08 -13.75
N THR A 37 18.37 14.56 -14.46
CA THR A 37 16.99 14.21 -14.18
C THR A 37 16.86 12.71 -14.42
N GLU A 38 16.91 11.91 -13.36
CA GLU A 38 16.45 10.52 -13.45
C GLU A 38 15.02 10.55 -14.01
N ALA A 39 14.82 9.89 -15.15
CA ALA A 39 13.48 9.73 -15.69
C ALA A 39 12.70 8.88 -14.69
N LYS A 40 11.72 9.49 -13.98
CA LYS A 40 10.89 8.80 -12.99
C LYS A 40 10.41 7.48 -13.59
N LYS A 41 10.89 6.37 -13.01
CA LYS A 41 10.62 5.01 -13.50
C LYS A 41 9.11 4.84 -13.59
N ALA A 42 8.62 4.43 -14.76
CA ALA A 42 7.18 4.35 -15.00
C ALA A 42 6.52 3.40 -13.98
N ILE A 43 5.49 3.89 -13.30
CA ILE A 43 4.71 3.12 -12.32
C ILE A 43 3.76 2.20 -13.10
N VAL A 44 4.24 0.99 -13.40
CA VAL A 44 3.54 -0.06 -14.13
C VAL A 44 3.44 -1.32 -13.26
N PRO A 45 2.37 -2.12 -13.38
CA PRO A 45 2.26 -3.37 -12.64
C PRO A 45 3.23 -4.43 -13.19
N PRO A 46 3.58 -5.47 -12.42
CA PRO A 46 4.42 -6.58 -12.88
C PRO A 46 3.76 -7.45 -13.96
N VAL A 47 2.44 -7.31 -14.17
CA VAL A 47 1.68 -8.03 -15.20
C VAL A 47 1.73 -7.29 -16.54
N THR A 48 2.35 -7.89 -17.55
CA THR A 48 2.33 -7.38 -18.94
C THR A 48 0.87 -7.26 -19.45
N PRO A 49 0.45 -6.13 -20.05
CA PRO A 49 -0.88 -6.02 -20.63
C PRO A 49 -1.03 -6.93 -21.86
N SER A 50 -2.26 -7.33 -22.17
CA SER A 50 -2.58 -8.04 -23.41
C SER A 50 -2.34 -7.16 -24.64
N GLU A 51 -2.02 -7.78 -25.79
CA GLU A 51 -1.76 -7.08 -27.06
C GLU A 51 -2.87 -6.06 -27.40
N GLY A 52 -2.49 -4.86 -27.89
CA GLY A 52 -3.41 -3.75 -28.14
C GLY A 52 -3.97 -3.05 -26.89
N ASN A 53 -3.41 -3.31 -25.71
CA ASN A 53 -3.85 -2.70 -24.44
C ASN A 53 -2.68 -2.10 -23.64
N VAL A 54 -3.00 -1.15 -22.76
CA VAL A 54 -2.09 -0.43 -21.88
C VAL A 54 -2.67 -0.33 -20.46
N TRP A 55 -1.81 -0.46 -19.45
CA TRP A 55 -2.18 -0.16 -18.07
C TRP A 55 -2.18 1.34 -17.83
N LYS A 56 -3.21 1.86 -17.14
CA LYS A 56 -3.22 3.24 -16.62
C LYS A 56 -3.46 3.19 -15.11
N LEU A 57 -2.62 3.90 -14.36
CA LEU A 57 -2.76 4.09 -12.92
C LEU A 57 -4.04 4.89 -12.65
N THR A 58 -4.93 4.36 -11.82
CA THR A 58 -6.28 4.90 -11.55
C THR A 58 -6.52 5.20 -10.07
N PHE A 59 -5.78 4.55 -9.18
CA PHE A 59 -5.61 4.97 -7.78
C PHE A 59 -4.13 4.86 -7.41
N VAL A 60 -3.65 5.80 -6.62
CA VAL A 60 -2.31 5.77 -6.03
C VAL A 60 -2.34 6.52 -4.71
N ASP A 61 -1.75 5.91 -3.70
CA ASP A 61 -1.25 6.60 -2.51
C ASP A 61 0.17 6.09 -2.23
N GLU A 62 1.10 7.01 -2.06
CA GLU A 62 2.51 6.78 -1.73
C GLU A 62 2.78 7.23 -0.27
N PHE A 63 1.72 7.52 0.50
CA PHE A 63 1.72 7.82 1.94
C PHE A 63 2.68 8.95 2.39
N GLU A 64 2.91 9.89 1.47
CA GLU A 64 3.76 11.07 1.62
C GLU A 64 3.25 12.06 2.68
N GLY A 65 4.16 12.61 3.49
CA GLY A 65 3.86 13.60 4.52
C GLY A 65 3.24 12.99 5.79
N THR A 66 2.52 13.81 6.57
CA THR A 66 2.17 13.51 7.97
C THR A 66 0.68 13.36 8.27
N VAL A 67 -0.19 13.42 7.26
CA VAL A 67 -1.65 13.33 7.41
C VAL A 67 -2.24 12.50 6.27
N ILE A 68 -2.96 11.43 6.61
CA ILE A 68 -3.70 10.57 5.65
C ILE A 68 -4.70 11.42 4.86
N ASP A 69 -4.63 11.40 3.53
CA ASP A 69 -5.48 12.23 2.68
C ASP A 69 -6.97 11.84 2.79
N PRO A 70 -7.86 12.71 3.31
CA PRO A 70 -9.29 12.44 3.41
C PRO A 70 -10.00 12.39 2.04
N ASN A 71 -9.35 12.83 0.96
CA ASN A 71 -9.85 12.68 -0.41
C ASN A 71 -9.59 11.26 -0.95
N LEU A 72 -8.67 10.50 -0.35
CA LEU A 72 -8.37 9.12 -0.71
C LEU A 72 -8.97 8.12 0.30
N TRP A 73 -8.91 8.41 1.60
CA TRP A 73 -9.26 7.43 2.65
C TRP A 73 -10.23 7.96 3.72
N THR A 74 -11.16 7.10 4.13
CA THR A 74 -11.88 7.22 5.41
C THR A 74 -11.17 6.38 6.47
N VAL A 75 -10.59 7.03 7.48
CA VAL A 75 -10.05 6.34 8.67
C VAL A 75 -11.20 5.87 9.56
N ARG A 76 -11.25 4.58 9.89
CA ARG A 76 -12.28 4.00 10.76
C ARG A 76 -12.04 4.38 12.21
N HIS A 77 -13.13 4.64 12.92
CA HIS A 77 -13.12 4.78 14.38
C HIS A 77 -14.33 4.04 14.97
N HIS A 78 -14.08 2.94 15.65
CA HIS A 78 -15.06 2.20 16.43
C HIS A 78 -14.82 2.50 17.91
N ASN A 79 -15.79 3.10 18.60
CA ASN A 79 -15.65 3.50 20.01
C ASN A 79 -16.63 2.83 20.97
N ARG A 80 -17.63 2.09 20.45
CA ARG A 80 -18.73 1.45 21.20
C ARG A 80 -18.74 -0.07 21.14
N THR A 81 -18.39 -0.64 19.99
CA THR A 81 -18.40 -2.08 19.71
C THR A 81 -17.02 -2.50 19.22
N PRO A 82 -16.39 -3.55 19.80
CA PRO A 82 -15.13 -4.07 19.29
C PRO A 82 -15.34 -4.76 17.93
N ARG A 83 -14.27 -4.88 17.16
CA ARG A 83 -14.17 -5.74 15.97
C ARG A 83 -13.25 -6.90 16.36
N LYS A 84 -13.81 -8.10 16.57
CA LYS A 84 -13.12 -9.22 17.23
C LYS A 84 -12.57 -8.77 18.61
N ASN A 85 -11.28 -8.94 18.88
CA ASN A 85 -10.68 -8.67 20.19
C ASN A 85 -10.03 -7.27 20.29
N ASN A 86 -10.25 -6.39 19.29
CA ASN A 86 -9.71 -5.03 19.23
C ASN A 86 -10.79 -3.97 18.94
N PHE A 87 -10.41 -2.70 19.06
CA PHE A 87 -11.13 -1.58 18.45
C PHE A 87 -10.34 -1.02 17.27
N TRP A 88 -11.02 -0.37 16.32
CA TRP A 88 -10.35 0.46 15.31
C TRP A 88 -10.29 1.91 15.81
N HIS A 89 -9.08 2.44 15.96
CA HIS A 89 -8.79 3.74 16.53
C HIS A 89 -8.02 4.62 15.53
N ARG A 90 -8.48 5.85 15.32
CA ARG A 90 -7.95 6.74 14.26
C ARG A 90 -6.46 7.07 14.44
N GLU A 91 -5.96 7.06 15.67
CA GLU A 91 -4.56 7.36 16.03
C GLU A 91 -3.62 6.16 15.83
N CYS A 92 -4.14 5.04 15.32
CA CYS A 92 -3.38 3.83 15.03
C CYS A 92 -3.08 3.68 13.53
N ALA A 93 -3.63 4.57 12.68
CA ALA A 93 -3.16 4.78 11.33
C ALA A 93 -2.37 6.10 11.32
N VAL A 94 -1.05 6.02 11.11
CA VAL A 94 -0.12 7.15 11.26
C VAL A 94 0.79 7.18 10.04
N LEU A 95 0.96 8.36 9.42
CA LEU A 95 2.05 8.55 8.44
C LEU A 95 3.31 8.98 9.19
N ASP A 96 4.47 8.43 8.84
CA ASP A 96 5.74 8.74 9.51
C ASP A 96 6.31 10.12 9.12
N GLY A 97 6.01 10.60 7.92
CA GLY A 97 6.52 11.85 7.34
C GLY A 97 7.36 11.64 6.08
N ASP A 98 7.87 10.43 5.86
CA ASP A 98 8.88 10.07 4.86
C ASP A 98 8.40 9.00 3.86
N GLY A 99 7.08 8.75 3.80
CA GLY A 99 6.41 7.91 2.80
C GLY A 99 5.81 6.60 3.31
N LEU A 100 5.73 6.36 4.62
CA LEU A 100 5.15 5.14 5.17
C LEU A 100 3.87 5.38 5.99
N LEU A 101 2.80 4.67 5.62
CA LEU A 101 1.67 4.42 6.50
C LEU A 101 2.02 3.30 7.48
N ARG A 102 1.90 3.60 8.78
CA ARG A 102 2.06 2.65 9.88
C ARG A 102 0.69 2.28 10.43
N VAL A 103 0.37 0.99 10.42
CA VAL A 103 -0.85 0.42 11.02
C VAL A 103 -0.45 -0.21 12.36
N ILE A 104 -0.52 0.61 13.39
CA ILE A 104 -0.02 0.32 14.74
C ILE A 104 -1.07 -0.46 15.52
N THR A 105 -0.66 -1.53 16.20
CA THR A 105 -1.48 -2.20 17.23
C THR A 105 -0.88 -1.91 18.60
N ARG A 106 -1.72 -1.44 19.54
CA ARG A 106 -1.32 -1.03 20.89
C ARG A 106 -2.31 -1.51 21.95
N THR A 107 -1.85 -1.70 23.18
CA THR A 107 -2.74 -1.78 24.35
C THR A 107 -3.57 -0.49 24.44
N SER A 108 -4.88 -0.60 24.61
CA SER A 108 -5.78 0.56 24.55
C SER A 108 -5.59 1.48 25.75
N THR A 109 -5.38 2.77 25.47
CA THR A 109 -5.34 3.84 26.47
C THR A 109 -6.73 4.27 26.94
N GLU A 110 -7.79 3.91 26.21
CA GLU A 110 -9.18 4.21 26.55
C GLU A 110 -9.89 3.06 27.28
N ARG A 111 -9.42 1.81 27.11
CA ARG A 111 -10.17 0.59 27.48
C ARG A 111 -9.26 -0.45 28.14
N GLN A 112 -9.35 -0.58 29.46
CA GLN A 112 -8.57 -1.58 30.20
C GLN A 112 -8.86 -3.01 29.70
N GLY A 113 -7.79 -3.77 29.40
CA GLY A 113 -7.90 -5.14 28.91
C GLY A 113 -8.26 -5.28 27.42
N TRP A 114 -8.22 -4.19 26.65
CA TRP A 114 -8.45 -4.18 25.20
C TRP A 114 -7.25 -3.63 24.45
N HIS A 115 -7.24 -3.85 23.13
CA HIS A 115 -6.24 -3.32 22.21
C HIS A 115 -6.90 -2.39 21.18
N ASP A 116 -6.19 -1.34 20.81
CA ASP A 116 -6.52 -0.45 19.70
C ASP A 116 -5.60 -0.78 18.51
N THR A 117 -6.15 -0.82 17.31
CA THR A 117 -5.41 -0.88 16.04
C THR A 117 -6.19 -0.11 14.97
N ALA A 118 -5.91 -0.23 13.67
CA ALA A 118 -6.49 0.65 12.65
C ALA A 118 -7.14 -0.07 11.45
N CYS A 119 -8.01 0.68 10.77
CA CYS A 119 -8.51 0.37 9.44
C CYS A 119 -8.73 1.68 8.68
N ILE A 120 -8.34 1.72 7.41
CA ILE A 120 -8.64 2.82 6.47
C ILE A 120 -9.31 2.23 5.23
N GLU A 121 -10.27 2.92 4.64
CA GLU A 121 -11.03 2.42 3.49
C GLU A 121 -11.36 3.51 2.45
N THR A 122 -11.43 3.13 1.17
CA THR A 122 -11.76 4.05 0.06
C THR A 122 -13.27 4.18 -0.22
N GLN A 123 -14.14 3.70 0.67
CA GLN A 123 -15.58 3.50 0.42
C GLN A 123 -16.33 4.73 -0.13
N LYS A 124 -15.86 5.94 0.20
CA LYS A 124 -16.50 7.22 -0.17
C LYS A 124 -15.75 7.99 -1.27
N THR A 125 -14.62 7.47 -1.73
CA THR A 125 -13.57 8.22 -2.42
C THR A 125 -13.12 7.53 -3.71
N PHE A 126 -12.87 6.21 -3.66
CA PHE A 126 -12.46 5.41 -4.81
C PHE A 126 -13.10 4.03 -4.81
N THR A 127 -13.63 3.63 -5.96
CA THR A 127 -14.13 2.29 -6.23
C THR A 127 -13.74 1.88 -7.66
N GLN A 128 -13.36 0.62 -7.86
CA GLN A 128 -13.02 0.10 -9.20
C GLN A 128 -13.50 -1.35 -9.35
N ARG A 129 -13.64 -1.78 -10.60
CA ARG A 129 -13.90 -3.16 -10.98
C ARG A 129 -12.84 -3.61 -11.99
N PHE A 130 -12.30 -4.81 -11.78
CA PHE A 130 -11.19 -5.37 -12.57
C PHE A 130 -9.91 -4.51 -12.50
N GLY A 131 -8.85 -5.02 -13.14
CA GLY A 131 -7.55 -4.37 -13.24
C GLY A 131 -6.49 -5.10 -12.42
N TYR A 132 -5.40 -4.40 -12.10
CA TYR A 132 -4.39 -4.88 -11.17
C TYR A 132 -4.37 -3.99 -9.92
N TYR A 133 -4.37 -4.61 -8.75
CA TYR A 133 -4.37 -3.97 -7.44
C TYR A 133 -3.11 -4.41 -6.72
N GLU A 134 -2.35 -3.49 -6.14
CA GLU A 134 -1.12 -3.80 -5.42
C GLU A 134 -0.98 -2.95 -4.16
N ILE A 135 -0.44 -3.58 -3.12
CA ILE A 135 0.09 -2.92 -1.94
C ILE A 135 1.54 -3.36 -1.75
N ARG A 136 2.42 -2.44 -1.34
CA ARG A 136 3.77 -2.79 -0.85
C ARG A 136 3.80 -2.62 0.66
N ALA A 137 4.07 -3.70 1.37
CA ALA A 137 3.94 -3.76 2.83
C ALA A 137 5.05 -4.58 3.50
N GLU A 138 5.41 -4.17 4.71
CA GLU A 138 6.28 -4.87 5.64
C GLU A 138 5.44 -5.42 6.80
N MET A 139 5.61 -6.69 7.12
CA MET A 139 4.77 -7.42 8.08
C MET A 139 5.12 -7.09 9.54
N GLN A 140 4.16 -7.36 10.44
CA GLN A 140 4.36 -7.26 11.89
C GLN A 140 5.44 -8.21 12.42
N SER A 141 6.00 -7.89 13.59
CA SER A 141 6.99 -8.74 14.27
C SER A 141 6.38 -9.62 15.38
N GLN A 142 5.18 -9.29 15.87
CA GLN A 142 4.57 -9.88 17.06
C GLN A 142 3.34 -10.78 16.78
N PRO A 143 3.06 -11.77 17.66
CA PRO A 143 1.91 -12.66 17.52
C PRO A 143 0.58 -11.99 17.92
N GLY A 144 -0.55 -12.59 17.54
CA GLY A 144 -1.90 -12.09 17.83
C GLY A 144 -2.48 -11.15 16.77
N PHE A 145 -1.68 -10.75 15.79
CA PHE A 145 -2.04 -9.84 14.70
C PHE A 145 -2.74 -10.57 13.55
N TRP A 146 -3.59 -9.83 12.85
CA TRP A 146 -4.21 -10.19 11.58
C TRP A 146 -4.17 -8.95 10.70
N SER A 147 -3.07 -8.80 9.97
CA SER A 147 -2.84 -7.68 9.03
C SER A 147 -3.40 -8.04 7.65
N ALA A 148 -4.10 -7.13 6.97
CA ALA A 148 -4.74 -7.42 5.70
C ALA A 148 -4.83 -6.22 4.74
N PHE A 149 -4.74 -6.52 3.44
CA PHE A 149 -5.20 -5.66 2.36
C PHE A 149 -6.29 -6.39 1.58
N TRP A 150 -7.48 -5.79 1.53
CA TRP A 150 -8.71 -6.44 1.10
C TRP A 150 -9.65 -5.44 0.43
N ALA A 151 -10.66 -5.95 -0.27
CA ALA A 151 -11.65 -5.12 -0.96
C ALA A 151 -13.08 -5.66 -0.78
N MET A 152 -14.06 -4.75 -0.74
CA MET A 152 -15.47 -5.04 -0.47
C MET A 152 -16.40 -4.38 -1.48
N PRO A 153 -17.57 -4.96 -1.85
CA PRO A 153 -18.45 -4.38 -2.85
C PRO A 153 -19.00 -2.99 -2.48
N ALA A 154 -19.09 -2.11 -3.46
CA ALA A 154 -19.52 -0.72 -3.29
C ALA A 154 -20.95 -0.46 -3.82
N PRO A 155 -21.84 0.22 -3.06
CA PRO A 155 -21.84 0.42 -1.61
C PRO A 155 -23.20 0.04 -0.94
N PRO A 156 -23.22 -0.37 0.35
CA PRO A 156 -22.10 -0.59 1.26
C PRO A 156 -21.91 -2.07 1.61
N GLY A 157 -20.84 -2.72 1.12
CA GLY A 157 -20.34 -3.99 1.65
C GLY A 157 -21.28 -5.19 1.53
N ASN A 158 -22.24 -5.15 0.61
CA ASN A 158 -23.24 -6.21 0.47
C ASN A 158 -22.69 -7.37 -0.37
N ILE A 159 -22.17 -8.39 0.30
CA ILE A 159 -21.92 -9.73 -0.29
C ILE A 159 -23.08 -10.71 -0.01
N SER A 160 -24.20 -10.27 0.57
CA SER A 160 -25.28 -11.14 1.05
C SER A 160 -26.43 -11.37 0.05
N SER A 161 -26.20 -11.07 -1.23
CA SER A 161 -26.97 -11.70 -2.30
C SER A 161 -26.50 -13.14 -2.44
N THR A 162 -27.41 -14.07 -2.67
CA THR A 162 -27.12 -15.49 -2.89
C THR A 162 -27.47 -15.94 -4.32
N ARG A 163 -27.77 -14.96 -5.20
CA ARG A 163 -28.43 -15.15 -6.49
C ARG A 163 -27.46 -15.48 -7.61
N PHE A 164 -26.32 -14.79 -7.67
CA PHE A 164 -25.30 -14.99 -8.71
C PHE A 164 -23.93 -15.42 -8.15
N GLY A 165 -23.87 -15.87 -6.89
CA GLY A 165 -22.62 -16.19 -6.21
C GLY A 165 -21.73 -14.95 -6.06
N ALA A 166 -20.42 -15.13 -6.18
CA ALA A 166 -19.47 -14.02 -6.11
C ALA A 166 -19.66 -12.97 -7.23
N MET A 167 -20.43 -13.25 -8.29
CA MET A 167 -20.59 -12.33 -9.43
C MET A 167 -21.25 -11.01 -9.01
N ASP A 168 -22.28 -11.05 -8.15
CA ASP A 168 -23.01 -9.85 -7.73
C ASP A 168 -22.42 -9.17 -6.47
N GLY A 169 -21.54 -9.86 -5.74
CA GLY A 169 -20.67 -9.29 -4.72
C GLY A 169 -19.74 -10.31 -4.06
N ALA A 170 -18.45 -9.96 -3.94
CA ALA A 170 -17.50 -10.73 -3.15
C ALA A 170 -16.53 -9.81 -2.39
N GLU A 171 -16.11 -10.27 -1.20
CA GLU A 171 -14.93 -9.82 -0.48
C GLU A 171 -13.70 -10.43 -1.17
N LEU A 172 -12.67 -9.61 -1.39
CA LEU A 172 -11.45 -9.98 -2.12
C LEU A 172 -10.23 -9.73 -1.21
N ASP A 173 -9.69 -10.77 -0.59
CA ASP A 173 -8.61 -10.66 0.38
C ASP A 173 -7.27 -10.87 -0.33
N ILE A 174 -6.67 -9.75 -0.74
CA ILE A 174 -5.47 -9.70 -1.59
C ILE A 174 -4.25 -10.21 -0.84
N PHE A 175 -4.13 -9.87 0.45
CA PHE A 175 -3.36 -10.68 1.40
C PHE A 175 -3.96 -10.59 2.81
N GLU A 176 -3.78 -11.67 3.57
CA GLU A 176 -3.87 -11.66 5.02
C GLU A 176 -2.61 -12.29 5.63
N LYS A 177 -2.11 -11.71 6.72
CA LYS A 177 -0.98 -12.22 7.50
C LYS A 177 -1.39 -12.38 8.97
N ASN A 178 -1.66 -13.64 9.35
CA ASN A 178 -2.11 -14.06 10.68
C ASN A 178 -1.06 -14.90 11.43
N THR A 179 0.16 -14.99 10.92
CA THR A 179 1.23 -15.89 11.40
C THR A 179 2.61 -15.23 11.29
N LEU A 180 3.56 -15.69 12.11
CA LEU A 180 4.99 -15.32 12.05
C LEU A 180 5.84 -16.40 11.34
N ASP A 181 5.32 -16.91 10.23
CA ASP A 181 5.95 -17.90 9.35
C ASP A 181 5.93 -17.39 7.90
N ASP A 182 6.40 -18.22 6.95
CA ASP A 182 6.43 -17.89 5.53
C ASP A 182 5.06 -17.96 4.82
N ASP A 183 3.95 -18.28 5.51
CA ASP A 183 2.65 -18.40 4.86
C ASP A 183 1.95 -17.04 4.68
N VAL A 184 1.54 -16.75 3.45
CA VAL A 184 0.61 -15.68 3.06
C VAL A 184 -0.74 -16.31 2.73
N GLN A 185 -1.83 -15.70 3.22
CA GLN A 185 -3.18 -16.16 2.92
C GLN A 185 -3.82 -15.24 1.88
N HIS A 186 -4.58 -15.83 0.96
CA HIS A 186 -5.47 -15.14 0.02
C HIS A 186 -6.87 -15.74 0.16
N ALA A 187 -7.92 -14.93 0.10
CA ALA A 187 -9.29 -15.41 0.24
C ALA A 187 -10.31 -14.67 -0.64
N LEU A 188 -11.47 -15.30 -0.78
CA LEU A 188 -12.66 -14.84 -1.49
C LEU A 188 -13.88 -15.26 -0.67
N HIS A 189 -14.74 -14.31 -0.27
CA HIS A 189 -15.97 -14.61 0.49
C HIS A 189 -17.20 -14.03 -0.22
N TRP A 190 -18.28 -14.82 -0.33
CA TRP A 190 -19.53 -14.43 -1.00
C TRP A 190 -20.74 -15.18 -0.39
N ASP A 191 -21.95 -14.87 -0.85
CA ASP A 191 -23.22 -15.37 -0.31
C ASP A 191 -23.45 -15.05 1.19
N GLY A 192 -22.90 -13.91 1.64
CA GLY A 192 -23.02 -13.38 2.99
C GLY A 192 -22.03 -13.96 3.99
N TYR A 193 -22.23 -13.64 5.28
CA TYR A 193 -21.54 -14.27 6.42
C TYR A 193 -22.50 -15.14 7.27
N GLY A 194 -23.59 -15.59 6.63
CA GLY A 194 -24.70 -16.32 7.26
C GLY A 194 -24.61 -17.83 7.00
N GLN A 195 -25.78 -18.48 6.89
CA GLN A 195 -25.86 -19.92 6.58
C GLN A 195 -25.48 -20.24 5.12
N ASP A 196 -25.71 -19.29 4.21
CA ASP A 196 -25.38 -19.43 2.79
C ASP A 196 -23.92 -19.11 2.45
N HIS A 197 -23.14 -18.60 3.42
CA HIS A 197 -21.75 -18.15 3.25
C HIS A 197 -20.89 -19.21 2.56
N LYS A 198 -20.23 -18.78 1.49
CA LYS A 198 -19.23 -19.58 0.78
C LYS A 198 -17.92 -18.82 0.72
N SER A 199 -16.83 -19.56 0.76
CA SER A 199 -15.50 -19.01 0.57
C SER A 199 -14.61 -19.98 -0.20
N ALA A 200 -13.53 -19.42 -0.75
CA ALA A 200 -12.38 -20.16 -1.21
C ALA A 200 -11.14 -19.40 -0.74
N GLY A 201 -10.13 -20.12 -0.26
CA GLY A 201 -8.88 -19.52 0.17
C GLY A 201 -7.68 -20.35 -0.28
N HIS A 202 -6.52 -19.71 -0.30
CA HIS A 202 -5.25 -20.34 -0.61
C HIS A 202 -4.14 -19.85 0.32
N ARG A 203 -3.29 -20.80 0.73
CA ARG A 203 -2.12 -20.58 1.56
C ARG A 203 -0.88 -20.69 0.68
N ALA A 204 -0.26 -19.56 0.39
CA ALA A 204 0.96 -19.48 -0.39
C ALA A 204 2.17 -19.42 0.55
N SER A 205 3.07 -20.40 0.46
CA SER A 205 4.35 -20.34 1.16
C SER A 205 5.31 -19.44 0.37
N VAL A 206 5.73 -18.32 0.98
CA VAL A 206 6.59 -17.29 0.39
C VAL A 206 7.82 -17.11 1.30
N PRO A 207 8.90 -17.89 1.06
CA PRO A 207 10.09 -17.85 1.91
C PRO A 207 10.69 -16.45 2.05
N GLY A 208 10.78 -15.97 3.29
CA GLY A 208 11.31 -14.66 3.65
C GLY A 208 10.27 -13.53 3.69
N VAL A 209 8.97 -13.78 3.57
CA VAL A 209 7.92 -12.72 3.57
C VAL A 209 7.79 -11.92 4.88
N MET A 210 8.52 -12.35 5.92
CA MET A 210 8.67 -11.63 7.19
C MET A 210 9.88 -10.66 7.21
N GLU A 211 10.71 -10.63 6.15
CA GLU A 211 11.97 -9.86 6.09
C GLU A 211 11.84 -8.57 5.24
N GLY A 212 11.11 -7.59 5.77
CA GLY A 212 10.98 -6.27 5.15
C GLY A 212 9.78 -6.17 4.19
N PHE A 213 9.91 -5.36 3.13
CA PHE A 213 8.80 -4.97 2.26
C PHE A 213 8.63 -5.86 1.03
N HIS A 214 7.48 -6.53 0.94
CA HIS A 214 7.04 -7.33 -0.20
C HIS A 214 5.88 -6.64 -0.95
N THR A 215 5.66 -6.98 -2.23
CA THR A 215 4.43 -6.55 -2.94
C THR A 215 3.39 -7.66 -2.93
N PHE A 216 2.14 -7.31 -2.63
CA PHE A 216 1.00 -8.21 -2.61
C PHE A 216 -0.01 -7.72 -3.64
N GLY A 217 -0.33 -8.56 -4.63
CA GLY A 217 -1.02 -8.14 -5.84
C GLY A 217 -2.20 -9.02 -6.22
N LEU A 218 -3.19 -8.43 -6.88
CA LEU A 218 -4.33 -9.12 -7.49
C LEU A 218 -4.56 -8.58 -8.91
N LEU A 219 -4.36 -9.42 -9.92
CA LEU A 219 -4.97 -9.26 -11.24
C LEU A 219 -6.39 -9.83 -11.17
N TRP A 220 -7.38 -8.96 -11.38
CA TRP A 220 -8.78 -9.34 -11.46
C TRP A 220 -9.30 -9.00 -12.84
N THR A 221 -9.72 -10.01 -13.59
CA THR A 221 -10.29 -9.89 -14.93
C THR A 221 -11.79 -10.25 -14.88
N PRO A 222 -12.55 -10.13 -15.98
CA PRO A 222 -13.91 -10.65 -16.04
C PRO A 222 -13.99 -12.19 -15.92
N ASP A 223 -12.88 -12.91 -16.01
CA ASP A 223 -12.77 -14.37 -16.18
C ASP A 223 -12.09 -15.11 -15.02
N GLU A 224 -11.17 -14.45 -14.32
CA GLU A 224 -10.38 -15.04 -13.23
C GLU A 224 -9.83 -13.98 -12.25
N TYR A 225 -9.46 -14.47 -11.07
CA TYR A 225 -8.58 -13.80 -10.13
C TYR A 225 -7.20 -14.47 -10.17
N VAL A 226 -6.13 -13.68 -10.19
CA VAL A 226 -4.75 -14.15 -10.08
C VAL A 226 -4.04 -13.31 -9.02
N PHE A 227 -3.66 -13.95 -7.93
CA PHE A 227 -2.96 -13.36 -6.80
C PHE A 227 -1.45 -13.51 -6.98
N TYR A 228 -0.70 -12.53 -6.46
CA TYR A 228 0.74 -12.42 -6.61
C TYR A 228 1.40 -12.02 -5.30
N VAL A 229 2.61 -12.53 -5.07
CA VAL A 229 3.56 -11.95 -4.09
C VAL A 229 4.91 -11.74 -4.77
N ASP A 230 5.48 -10.54 -4.65
CA ASP A 230 6.67 -10.07 -5.38
C ASP A 230 6.60 -10.30 -6.90
N GLY A 231 5.41 -10.09 -7.48
CA GLY A 231 5.14 -10.32 -8.90
C GLY A 231 5.13 -11.79 -9.35
N LYS A 232 5.29 -12.75 -8.43
CA LYS A 232 5.15 -14.20 -8.70
C LYS A 232 3.71 -14.62 -8.44
N GLU A 233 3.10 -15.35 -9.37
CA GLU A 233 1.75 -15.90 -9.20
C GLU A 233 1.73 -16.91 -8.03
N THR A 234 0.85 -16.66 -7.05
CA THR A 234 0.65 -17.53 -5.88
C THR A 234 -0.64 -18.33 -5.97
N TRP A 235 -1.74 -17.74 -6.45
CA TRP A 235 -3.03 -18.40 -6.59
C TRP A 235 -3.79 -17.92 -7.81
N ARG A 236 -4.39 -18.84 -8.57
CA ARG A 236 -5.26 -18.54 -9.71
C ARG A 236 -6.58 -19.27 -9.55
N THR A 237 -7.68 -18.54 -9.68
CA THR A 237 -9.02 -19.06 -9.34
C THR A 237 -10.16 -18.35 -10.08
N ARG A 238 -11.31 -19.02 -10.12
CA ARG A 238 -12.61 -18.47 -10.56
C ARG A 238 -13.74 -18.81 -9.58
N ALA A 239 -13.38 -19.06 -8.32
CA ALA A 239 -14.31 -19.47 -7.26
C ALA A 239 -15.47 -18.48 -7.11
N GLY A 240 -16.65 -19.02 -6.78
CA GLY A 240 -17.91 -18.28 -6.65
C GLY A 240 -18.51 -17.75 -7.96
N GLY A 241 -17.76 -17.77 -9.08
CA GLY A 241 -18.09 -16.99 -10.28
C GLY A 241 -17.60 -15.56 -10.10
N VAL A 242 -16.53 -15.18 -10.81
CA VAL A 242 -15.75 -13.95 -10.59
C VAL A 242 -16.62 -12.69 -10.51
N ALA A 243 -16.35 -11.81 -9.55
CA ALA A 243 -17.11 -10.60 -9.27
C ALA A 243 -17.21 -9.66 -10.48
N GLN A 244 -18.41 -9.14 -10.72
CA GLN A 244 -18.76 -8.25 -11.83
C GLN A 244 -19.24 -6.87 -11.34
N VAL A 245 -19.08 -6.56 -10.06
CA VAL A 245 -19.42 -5.27 -9.41
C VAL A 245 -18.17 -4.53 -8.92
N PRO A 246 -18.17 -3.19 -8.79
CA PRO A 246 -17.03 -2.45 -8.21
C PRO A 246 -16.84 -2.72 -6.72
N VAL A 247 -15.59 -2.71 -6.28
CA VAL A 247 -15.17 -2.79 -4.88
C VAL A 247 -14.50 -1.50 -4.43
N TYR A 248 -14.51 -1.26 -3.11
CA TYR A 248 -13.66 -0.28 -2.43
C TYR A 248 -12.57 -1.00 -1.64
N LEU A 249 -11.41 -0.36 -1.49
CA LEU A 249 -10.23 -0.94 -0.84
C LEU A 249 -10.25 -0.72 0.67
N LYS A 250 -9.54 -1.59 1.38
CA LYS A 250 -9.37 -1.57 2.82
C LYS A 250 -7.95 -2.02 3.18
N ILE A 251 -7.29 -1.25 4.04
CA ILE A 251 -6.11 -1.68 4.79
C ILE A 251 -6.56 -1.78 6.25
N SER A 252 -6.27 -2.89 6.93
CA SER A 252 -6.50 -2.99 8.37
C SER A 252 -5.59 -3.97 9.07
N SER A 253 -5.49 -3.83 10.40
CA SER A 253 -5.13 -4.94 11.27
C SER A 253 -6.29 -5.22 12.23
N GLU A 254 -6.38 -6.46 12.66
CA GLU A 254 -7.25 -6.94 13.72
C GLU A 254 -6.50 -7.85 14.70
N ILE A 255 -7.15 -8.18 15.81
CA ILE A 255 -6.71 -9.19 16.78
C ILE A 255 -7.83 -10.21 16.96
N GLY A 256 -7.48 -11.49 16.96
CA GLY A 256 -8.37 -12.61 17.19
C GLY A 256 -7.62 -13.92 17.04
N ASP A 257 -8.23 -15.00 17.51
CA ASP A 257 -7.59 -16.30 17.80
C ASP A 257 -6.79 -16.90 16.60
N TRP A 258 -7.16 -16.55 15.36
CA TRP A 258 -6.44 -16.96 14.14
C TRP A 258 -5.05 -16.30 14.00
N GLY A 259 -4.87 -15.09 14.54
CA GLY A 259 -3.58 -14.40 14.63
C GLY A 259 -2.65 -14.94 15.72
N GLY A 260 -3.15 -15.85 16.57
CA GLY A 260 -2.45 -16.33 17.76
C GLY A 260 -2.75 -15.52 19.03
N ASP A 261 -1.90 -15.66 20.04
CA ASP A 261 -2.08 -15.06 21.36
C ASP A 261 -1.36 -13.70 21.48
N ILE A 262 -2.16 -12.62 21.45
CA ILE A 262 -1.69 -11.23 21.62
C ILE A 262 -1.06 -10.97 23.01
N THR A 263 -1.30 -11.83 24.01
CA THR A 263 -0.68 -11.67 25.34
C THR A 263 0.79 -12.08 25.37
N GLN A 264 1.30 -12.71 24.29
CA GLN A 264 2.73 -12.97 24.08
C GLN A 264 3.45 -11.85 23.30
N ALA A 265 2.74 -10.78 22.91
CA ALA A 265 3.29 -9.70 22.08
C ALA A 265 3.92 -8.56 22.89
N GLU A 266 5.12 -8.12 22.48
CA GLU A 266 5.71 -6.87 22.93
C GLU A 266 5.09 -5.68 22.17
N LEU A 267 4.04 -5.08 22.74
CA LEU A 267 3.31 -3.95 22.12
C LEU A 267 3.87 -2.57 22.56
N PRO A 268 3.84 -1.54 21.68
CA PRO A 268 3.22 -1.53 20.35
C PRO A 268 4.12 -2.13 19.26
N ASP A 269 3.49 -2.81 18.30
CA ASP A 269 4.08 -3.32 17.06
C ASP A 269 3.10 -3.05 15.90
N GLU A 270 3.55 -3.17 14.66
CA GLU A 270 2.86 -2.61 13.49
C GLU A 270 3.17 -3.39 12.21
N PHE A 271 2.27 -3.32 11.23
CA PHE A 271 2.67 -3.52 9.83
C PHE A 271 2.74 -2.17 9.11
N ARG A 272 3.65 -2.06 8.15
CA ARG A 272 3.91 -0.81 7.41
C ARG A 272 3.49 -0.94 5.95
N VAL A 273 3.10 0.17 5.33
CA VAL A 273 2.70 0.24 3.94
C VAL A 273 3.43 1.41 3.27
N ASP A 274 4.09 1.11 2.15
CA ASP A 274 4.91 2.01 1.35
C ASP A 274 4.11 2.60 0.17
N TYR A 275 3.22 1.82 -0.45
CA TYR A 275 2.21 2.35 -1.36
C TYR A 275 0.99 1.45 -1.48
N VAL A 276 -0.13 2.03 -1.93
CA VAL A 276 -1.23 1.32 -2.61
C VAL A 276 -1.35 1.86 -4.02
N ARG A 277 -1.40 0.97 -5.02
CA ARG A 277 -1.55 1.34 -6.43
C ARG A 277 -2.59 0.45 -7.09
N VAL A 278 -3.44 1.05 -7.92
CA VAL A 278 -4.40 0.33 -8.75
C VAL A 278 -4.28 0.81 -10.18
N TRP A 279 -4.26 -0.12 -11.12
CA TRP A 279 -4.25 0.14 -12.55
C TRP A 279 -5.48 -0.48 -13.20
N GLN A 280 -6.13 0.26 -14.11
CA GLN A 280 -7.16 -0.27 -15.00
C GLN A 280 -6.53 -0.57 -16.37
N LEU A 281 -6.92 -1.68 -16.99
CA LEU A 281 -6.52 -2.00 -18.36
C LEU A 281 -7.38 -1.23 -19.35
N TYR A 282 -6.73 -0.54 -20.28
CA TYR A 282 -7.35 0.21 -21.38
C TYR A 282 -6.89 -0.32 -22.73
N THR A 283 -7.75 -0.26 -23.73
CA THR A 283 -7.35 -0.42 -25.14
C THR A 283 -6.51 0.77 -25.61
N GLU A 284 -5.77 0.61 -26.72
CA GLU A 284 -5.01 1.71 -27.35
C GLU A 284 -5.87 2.91 -27.76
N ASP A 285 -7.12 2.71 -28.18
CA ASP A 285 -8.09 3.78 -28.47
C ASP A 285 -8.75 4.39 -27.22
N GLY A 286 -8.38 3.90 -26.03
CA GLY A 286 -8.68 4.53 -24.76
C GLY A 286 -9.97 4.08 -24.06
N GLN A 287 -10.61 3.00 -24.50
CA GLN A 287 -11.73 2.37 -23.79
C GLN A 287 -11.22 1.48 -22.65
N VAL A 288 -12.05 1.19 -21.64
CA VAL A 288 -11.72 0.21 -20.60
C VAL A 288 -11.83 -1.19 -21.20
N ALA A 289 -10.73 -1.95 -21.20
CA ALA A 289 -10.64 -3.24 -21.89
C ALA A 289 -11.44 -4.36 -21.19
N TYR A 290 -11.50 -4.32 -19.86
CA TYR A 290 -12.25 -5.30 -19.07
C TYR A 290 -13.69 -4.82 -18.84
N THR A 291 -14.63 -5.39 -19.58
CA THR A 291 -16.07 -5.15 -19.44
C THR A 291 -16.74 -6.23 -18.58
N PRO A 292 -17.80 -5.90 -17.81
CA PRO A 292 -18.49 -6.89 -16.99
C PRO A 292 -19.34 -7.83 -17.84
N LYS A 293 -19.41 -9.09 -17.41
CA LYS A 293 -20.38 -10.05 -17.90
C LYS A 293 -21.79 -9.70 -17.38
N PRO A 294 -22.85 -9.96 -18.17
CA PRO A 294 -24.21 -9.83 -17.67
C PRO A 294 -24.50 -10.87 -16.59
N PHE A 295 -25.34 -10.51 -15.63
CA PHE A 295 -25.99 -11.50 -14.76
C PHE A 295 -27.04 -12.25 -15.58
N VAL A 296 -26.82 -13.55 -15.77
CA VAL A 296 -27.75 -14.44 -16.48
C VAL A 296 -28.30 -15.40 -15.43
N GLU A 297 -29.63 -15.45 -15.30
CA GLU A 297 -30.26 -16.50 -14.50
C GLU A 297 -29.89 -17.88 -15.07
N PRO A 298 -29.68 -18.92 -14.26
CA PRO A 298 -29.74 -20.28 -14.76
C PRO A 298 -31.12 -20.49 -15.41
N GLU A 299 -31.16 -21.06 -16.61
CA GLU A 299 -32.43 -21.46 -17.24
C GLU A 299 -33.18 -22.41 -16.30
N SER A 300 -34.51 -22.26 -16.21
CA SER A 300 -35.32 -23.11 -15.35
C SER A 300 -35.20 -24.56 -15.80
N ALA A 301 -34.80 -25.44 -14.88
CA ALA A 301 -34.83 -26.87 -15.12
C ALA A 301 -36.29 -27.36 -15.09
N ASP A 302 -36.90 -27.41 -16.28
CA ASP A 302 -38.22 -27.99 -16.57
C ASP A 302 -38.26 -29.53 -16.36
#